data_AF-A0A3D0P3T2-F1
#
_entry.id   AF-A0A3D0P3T2-F1
#
_cell.length_a   1.000
_cell.length_b   1.000
_cell.length_c   1.000
_cell.angle_alpha   90.00
_cell.angle_beta   90.00
_cell.angle_gamma   90.00
#
_symmetry.space_group_name_H-M   'P 1'
#
loop_
_entity.id
_entity.type
_entity.pdbx_description
1 polymer ?
#
loop_
_entity_poly.entity_id
_entity_poly.type
_entity_poly.pdbx_seq_one_letter_code
_entity_poly.pdbx_strand_id
1 'polypeptide(L)'
;TLNDLIRSGDRVQRIEAVLSGTLNFVFNNYDGGEPFAEVVRRAQAEGYTEPDPRLDLSGLDVARKILILAREAGYPIEMEDVAIDGFL
;
A
#
# COMPACT_ATOMS: atom_id res chain seq x y z
N THR A 1 -4.36 5.34 -19.56
CA THR A 1 -3.68 5.49 -18.26
C THR A 1 -4.35 6.58 -17.45
N LEU A 2 -4.04 6.77 -16.16
CA LEU A 2 -4.67 7.82 -15.32
C LEU A 2 -4.58 9.21 -15.99
N ASN A 3 -3.41 9.54 -16.52
CA ASN A 3 -3.17 10.79 -17.23
C ASN A 3 -4.00 10.94 -18.53
N ASP A 4 -4.33 9.84 -19.21
CA ASP A 4 -5.18 9.91 -20.39
C ASP A 4 -6.63 10.23 -20.02
N LEU A 5 -7.14 9.70 -18.91
CA LEU A 5 -8.48 10.01 -18.39
C LEU A 5 -8.60 11.49 -18.02
N ILE A 6 -7.58 12.05 -17.37
CA ILE A 6 -7.58 13.49 -17.05
C ILE A 6 -7.54 14.34 -18.32
N ARG A 7 -6.78 13.93 -19.34
CA ARG A 7 -6.67 14.65 -20.63
C ARG A 7 -7.94 14.57 -21.48
N SER A 8 -8.72 13.49 -21.40
CA SER A 8 -10.01 13.37 -22.08
C SER A 8 -11.13 14.17 -21.39
N GLY A 9 -10.87 14.74 -20.21
CA GLY A 9 -11.86 15.43 -19.40
C GLY A 9 -12.69 14.49 -18.53
N ASP A 10 -12.30 13.22 -18.42
CA ASP A 10 -12.94 12.27 -17.52
C ASP A 10 -12.60 12.62 -16.06
N ARG A 11 -13.57 12.38 -15.18
CA ARG A 11 -13.42 12.61 -13.74
C ARG A 11 -13.29 11.30 -13.00
N VAL A 12 -12.11 11.04 -12.44
CA VAL A 12 -11.82 9.86 -11.63
C VAL A 12 -12.64 9.89 -10.34
N GLN A 13 -13.55 8.92 -10.17
CA GLN A 13 -14.43 8.85 -8.99
C GLN A 13 -13.80 8.05 -7.84
N ARG A 14 -13.02 7.01 -8.15
CA ARG A 14 -12.45 6.07 -7.18
C ARG A 14 -11.22 5.40 -7.76
N ILE A 15 -10.22 5.17 -6.92
CA ILE A 15 -9.04 4.35 -7.22
C ILE A 15 -8.94 3.29 -6.11
N GLU A 16 -8.82 2.02 -6.49
CA GLU A 16 -8.54 0.92 -5.58
C GLU A 16 -7.31 0.18 -6.10
N ALA A 17 -6.33 -0.05 -5.22
CA ALA A 17 -5.07 -0.64 -5.63
C ALA A 17 -4.39 -1.38 -4.48
N VAL A 18 -3.69 -2.46 -4.84
CA VAL A 18 -2.72 -3.13 -3.97
C VAL A 18 -1.34 -2.58 -4.33
N LEU A 19 -0.74 -1.83 -3.40
CA LEU A 19 0.45 -1.02 -3.67
C LEU A 19 1.71 -1.48 -2.92
N SER A 20 1.63 -2.55 -2.13
CA SER A 20 2.77 -3.15 -1.42
C SER A 20 2.81 -4.66 -1.66
N GLY A 21 3.91 -5.14 -2.23
CA GLY A 21 4.16 -6.56 -2.44
C GLY A 21 4.32 -7.30 -1.11
N THR A 22 5.02 -6.69 -0.15
CA THR A 22 5.25 -7.22 1.19
C THR A 22 3.96 -7.44 1.96
N LEU A 23 3.11 -6.40 2.05
CA LEU A 23 1.82 -6.49 2.73
C LEU A 23 0.91 -7.51 2.04
N ASN A 24 0.88 -7.49 0.70
CA ASN A 24 0.11 -8.46 -0.06
C ASN A 24 0.55 -9.90 0.23
N PHE A 25 1.86 -10.17 0.28
CA PHE A 25 2.37 -11.49 0.62
C PHE A 25 1.94 -11.90 2.03
N VAL A 26 2.21 -11.06 3.02
CA VAL A 26 1.92 -11.37 4.43
C VAL A 26 0.43 -11.62 4.65
N PHE A 27 -0.46 -10.77 4.12
CA PHE A 27 -1.90 -10.94 4.30
C PHE A 27 -2.49 -12.12 3.52
N ASN A 28 -1.96 -12.46 2.35
CA ASN A 28 -2.42 -13.64 1.62
C ASN A 28 -1.95 -14.96 2.26
N ASN A 29 -0.88 -14.92 3.06
CA ASN A 29 -0.30 -16.10 3.70
C ASN A 29 -0.61 -16.21 5.20
N TYR A 30 -1.26 -15.23 5.79
CA TYR A 30 -1.67 -15.27 7.19
C TYR A 30 -3.15 -15.70 7.29
N ASP A 31 -3.37 -16.95 7.66
CA ASP A 31 -4.69 -17.55 7.87
C ASP A 31 -5.08 -17.67 9.36
N GLY A 32 -4.20 -17.23 10.26
CA GLY A 32 -4.36 -17.33 11.71
C GLY A 32 -3.97 -18.71 12.30
N GLY A 33 -3.50 -19.65 11.48
CA GLY A 33 -3.03 -20.96 11.93
C GLY A 33 -1.63 -20.94 12.56
N GLU A 34 -0.80 -19.98 12.18
CA GLU A 34 0.53 -19.73 12.76
C GLU A 34 0.66 -18.30 13.31
N PRO A 35 1.58 -18.02 14.25
CA PRO A 35 1.81 -16.66 14.72
C PRO A 35 2.19 -15.73 13.56
N PHE A 36 1.62 -14.53 13.52
CA PHE A 36 1.91 -13.53 12.48
C PHE A 36 3.42 -13.26 12.28
N ALA A 37 4.18 -13.25 13.39
CA ALA A 37 5.63 -13.08 13.35
C ALA A 37 6.37 -14.19 12.55
N GLU A 38 5.81 -15.40 12.46
CA GLU A 38 6.35 -16.48 11.64
C GLU A 38 6.15 -16.18 10.15
N VAL A 39 4.94 -15.73 9.77
CA VAL A 39 4.64 -15.32 8.39
C VAL A 39 5.56 -14.19 7.93
N VAL A 40 5.80 -13.19 8.80
CA VAL A 40 6.72 -12.09 8.52
C VAL A 40 8.16 -12.58 8.38
N ARG A 41 8.62 -13.49 9.25
CA ARG A 41 9.96 -14.10 9.13
C ARG A 41 10.12 -14.89 7.84
N ARG A 42 9.08 -15.62 7.40
CA ARG A 42 9.07 -16.32 6.11
C ARG A 42 9.16 -15.32 4.94
N ALA A 43 8.35 -14.26 4.97
CA ALA A 43 8.40 -13.19 3.97
C ALA A 43 9.80 -12.56 3.88
N GLN A 44 10.46 -12.35 5.02
CA GLN A 44 11.83 -11.85 5.07
C GLN A 44 12.84 -12.84 4.48
N ALA A 45 12.75 -14.13 4.83
CA ALA A 45 13.63 -15.17 4.32
C ALA A 45 13.51 -15.36 2.80
N GLU A 46 12.33 -15.13 2.24
CA GLU A 46 12.05 -15.17 0.80
C GLU A 46 12.38 -13.86 0.07
N GLY A 47 12.81 -12.82 0.79
CA GLY A 47 13.23 -11.54 0.22
C GLY A 47 12.08 -10.61 -0.18
N TYR A 48 10.88 -10.82 0.39
CA TYR A 48 9.74 -9.92 0.17
C TYR A 48 9.77 -8.67 1.04
N THR A 49 10.48 -8.68 2.17
CA THR A 49 10.56 -7.54 3.10
C THR A 49 11.92 -6.86 2.99
N GLU A 50 11.97 -5.61 3.43
CA GLU A 50 13.22 -4.94 3.80
C GLU A 50 13.89 -5.64 5.01
N PRO A 51 15.18 -5.36 5.31
CA PRO A 51 15.86 -5.88 6.50
C PRO A 51 15.13 -5.56 7.81
N ASP A 52 14.44 -4.41 7.86
CA ASP A 52 13.50 -4.07 8.91
C ASP A 52 12.05 -4.12 8.38
N PRO A 53 11.31 -5.23 8.63
CA PRO A 53 9.96 -5.41 8.08
C PRO A 53 8.94 -4.40 8.63
N ARG A 54 9.25 -3.68 9.72
CA ARG A 54 8.37 -2.62 10.23
C ARG A 54 8.19 -1.49 9.23
N LEU A 55 9.17 -1.25 8.36
CA LEU A 55 9.08 -0.23 7.33
C LEU A 55 7.98 -0.55 6.32
N ASP A 56 7.90 -1.82 5.89
CA ASP A 56 6.85 -2.32 5.01
C ASP A 56 5.47 -2.38 5.70
N LEU A 57 5.46 -2.84 6.97
CA LEU A 57 4.24 -3.05 7.74
C LEU A 57 3.63 -1.75 8.28
N SER A 58 4.37 -0.64 8.29
CA SER A 58 3.89 0.67 8.75
C SER A 58 2.76 1.25 7.90
N GLY A 59 2.57 0.77 6.66
CA GLY A 59 1.62 1.34 5.72
C GLY A 59 2.02 2.70 5.13
N LEU A 60 3.10 3.32 5.62
CA LEU A 60 3.54 4.65 5.18
C LEU A 60 3.93 4.67 3.69
N ASP A 61 4.50 3.58 3.19
CA ASP A 61 4.83 3.46 1.77
C ASP A 61 3.59 3.42 0.87
N VAL A 62 2.55 2.70 1.30
CA VAL A 62 1.25 2.66 0.63
C VAL A 62 0.61 4.04 0.63
N ALA A 63 0.63 4.73 1.77
CA ALA A 63 0.09 6.07 1.91
C ALA A 63 0.75 7.08 0.96
N ARG A 64 2.09 7.05 0.83
CA ARG A 64 2.81 7.88 -0.16
C ARG A 64 2.39 7.59 -1.59
N LYS A 65 2.19 6.32 -1.95
CA LYS A 65 1.73 5.92 -3.30
C LYS A 65 0.29 6.38 -3.56
N ILE A 66 -0.60 6.27 -2.57
CA ILE A 66 -1.98 6.78 -2.67
C ILE A 66 -1.99 8.31 -2.84
N LEU A 67 -1.17 9.04 -2.08
CA LEU A 67 -1.04 10.49 -2.19
C LEU A 67 -0.65 10.91 -3.61
N ILE A 68 0.32 10.22 -4.22
CA ILE A 68 0.72 10.47 -5.62
C ILE A 68 -0.46 10.21 -6.56
N LEU A 69 -1.15 9.07 -6.44
CA LEU A 69 -2.29 8.73 -7.30
C LEU A 69 -3.44 9.74 -7.19
N ALA A 70 -3.75 10.21 -5.98
CA ALA A 70 -4.78 11.21 -5.75
C ALA A 70 -4.43 12.56 -6.41
N ARG A 71 -3.16 13.00 -6.28
CA ARG A 71 -2.67 14.23 -6.93
C ARG A 71 -2.68 14.12 -8.45
N GLU A 72 -2.23 12.99 -9.00
CA GLU A 72 -2.29 12.73 -10.45
C GLU A 72 -3.75 12.65 -10.95
N ALA A 73 -4.70 12.27 -10.09
CA ALA A 73 -6.13 12.31 -10.40
C ALA A 73 -6.77 13.70 -10.27
N GLY A 74 -5.98 14.74 -9.96
CA GLY A 74 -6.41 16.13 -9.85
C GLY A 74 -6.95 16.54 -8.48
N TYR A 75 -6.73 15.74 -7.43
CA TYR A 75 -7.15 16.05 -6.07
C TYR A 75 -6.01 16.71 -5.27
N PRO A 76 -6.17 17.95 -4.79
CA PRO A 76 -5.16 18.65 -4.00
C PRO A 76 -5.25 18.21 -2.53
N ILE A 77 -4.64 17.07 -2.21
CA ILE A 77 -4.57 16.53 -0.85
C ILE A 77 -3.13 16.51 -0.35
N GLU A 78 -2.97 16.53 0.97
CA GLU A 78 -1.71 16.38 1.68
C GLU A 78 -1.64 15.07 2.47
N MET A 79 -0.48 14.77 3.05
CA MET A 79 -0.27 13.52 3.78
C MET A 79 -1.19 13.40 5.00
N GLU A 80 -1.49 14.52 5.65
CA GLU A 80 -2.39 14.61 6.80
C GLU A 80 -3.84 14.24 6.46
N ASP A 81 -4.22 14.34 5.19
CA ASP A 81 -5.54 13.93 4.69
C ASP A 81 -5.63 12.42 4.42
N VAL A 82 -4.49 11.72 4.40
CA VAL A 82 -4.43 10.28 4.14
C VAL A 82 -4.63 9.52 5.45
N ALA A 83 -5.83 8.95 5.62
CA ALA A 83 -6.08 8.00 6.69
C ALA A 83 -5.30 6.71 6.45
N ILE A 84 -4.45 6.35 7.41
CA ILE A 84 -3.71 5.09 7.41
C ILE A 84 -4.26 4.26 8.56
N ASP A 85 -4.84 3.11 8.23
CA ASP A 85 -5.11 2.06 9.19
C ASP A 85 -3.96 1.05 9.10
N GLY A 86 -2.95 1.27 9.96
CA GLY A 86 -1.79 0.40 10.06
C GLY A 86 -2.16 -0.93 10.73
N PHE A 87 -1.36 -1.96 10.48
CA PHE A 87 -1.56 -3.24 11.17
C PHE A 87 -1.00 -3.26 12.60
N LEU A 88 -0.03 -2.39 12.89
CA LEU A 88 0.68 -2.29 14.16
C LEU A 88 0.11 -1.22 15.08
#